data_AF-A0A838H2F5-F1
#
_entry.id   AF-A0A838H2F5-F1
#
_cell.length_a   1.000
_cell.length_b   1.000
_cell.length_c   1.000
_cell.angle_alpha   90.00
_cell.angle_beta   90.00
_cell.angle_gamma   90.00
#
_symmetry.space_group_name_H-M   'P 1'
#
loop_
_entity.id
_entity.type
_entity.pdbx_description
1 polymer ?
#
loop_
_entity_poly.entity_id
_entity_poly.type
_entity_poly.pdbx_seq_one_letter_code
_entity_poly.pdbx_strand_id
1 'polypeptide(L)'
;MDLPASDSSRGVYGISVAAELVGMGMQTLRLYERRGLLEPNRTERGTRRYSEQDLARLRRIGELLGAGLNLAGIARVLDLETDNAQLRADNSQLRDEKEEHRWLTSMPTRSTTSPKQTSSNNRHQ
;
A
#
# COMPACT_ATOMS: atom_id res chain seq x y z
N MET A 1 -20.71 4.37 -0.64
CA MET A 1 -20.79 2.89 -0.57
C MET A 1 -19.41 2.41 -0.95
N ASP A 2 -18.50 2.33 0.02
CA ASP A 2 -17.12 1.92 -0.22
C ASP A 2 -17.09 0.42 -0.49
N LEU A 3 -16.78 0.04 -1.73
CA LEU A 3 -16.35 -1.31 -2.05
C LEU A 3 -15.04 -1.55 -1.28
N PRO A 4 -14.93 -2.61 -0.47
CA PRO A 4 -13.66 -2.90 0.19
C PRO A 4 -12.60 -3.04 -0.90
N ALA A 5 -11.53 -2.26 -0.80
CA ALA A 5 -10.36 -2.43 -1.66
C ALA A 5 -10.05 -3.93 -1.68
N SER A 6 -10.10 -4.54 -2.88
CA SER A 6 -9.87 -5.98 -3.02
C SER A 6 -8.58 -6.32 -2.27
N ASP A 7 -8.63 -7.25 -1.33
CA ASP A 7 -7.47 -7.71 -0.59
C ASP A 7 -6.50 -8.39 -1.58
N SER A 8 -5.70 -7.57 -2.24
CA SER A 8 -4.79 -7.97 -3.31
C SER A 8 -3.66 -8.86 -2.81
N SER A 9 -3.51 -8.95 -1.48
CA SER A 9 -2.58 -9.86 -0.79
C SER A 9 -3.19 -11.24 -0.51
N ARG A 10 -4.51 -11.38 -0.66
CA ARG A 10 -5.19 -12.66 -0.45
C ARG A 10 -4.86 -13.63 -1.59
N GLY A 11 -4.19 -14.73 -1.23
CA GLY A 11 -3.96 -15.84 -2.15
C GLY A 11 -5.27 -16.53 -2.58
N VAL A 12 -5.59 -16.46 -3.87
CA VAL A 12 -6.78 -17.10 -4.46
C VAL A 12 -6.40 -18.11 -5.54
N TYR A 13 -5.36 -17.83 -6.32
CA TYR A 13 -4.99 -18.62 -7.49
C TYR A 13 -4.10 -19.81 -7.14
N GLY A 14 -4.39 -20.99 -7.71
CA GLY A 14 -3.45 -22.11 -7.67
C GLY A 14 -2.28 -21.90 -8.64
N ILE A 15 -1.20 -22.69 -8.51
CA ILE A 15 -0.01 -22.53 -9.35
C ILE A 15 -0.27 -22.66 -10.86
N SER A 16 -1.19 -23.53 -11.27
CA SER A 16 -1.54 -23.69 -12.69
C SER A 16 -2.20 -22.44 -13.25
N VAL A 17 -3.16 -21.88 -12.51
CA VAL A 17 -3.88 -20.67 -12.91
C VAL A 17 -2.95 -19.46 -12.89
N ALA A 18 -2.13 -19.33 -11.85
CA ALA A 18 -1.13 -18.27 -11.77
C ALA A 18 -0.16 -18.30 -12.96
N ALA A 19 0.38 -19.48 -13.28
CA ALA A 19 1.26 -19.71 -14.43
C ALA A 19 0.63 -19.25 -15.75
N GLU A 20 -0.63 -19.63 -15.99
CA GLU A 20 -1.39 -19.21 -17.17
C GLU A 20 -1.60 -17.69 -17.21
N LEU A 21 -2.03 -17.08 -16.10
CA LEU A 21 -2.31 -15.64 -15.99
C LEU A 21 -1.09 -14.75 -16.22
N VAL A 22 0.12 -15.24 -15.92
CA VAL A 22 1.38 -14.49 -16.13
C VAL A 22 2.13 -14.95 -17.38
N GLY A 23 1.63 -15.96 -18.11
CA GLY A 23 2.29 -16.51 -19.29
C GLY A 23 3.65 -17.17 -19.01
N MET A 24 3.83 -17.76 -17.82
CA MET A 24 5.07 -18.40 -17.41
C MET A 24 4.85 -19.88 -17.03
N GLY A 25 5.86 -20.72 -17.23
CA GLY A 25 5.77 -22.13 -16.84
C GLY A 25 5.73 -22.33 -15.32
N MET A 26 4.99 -23.34 -14.84
CA MET A 26 4.91 -23.67 -13.40
C MET A 26 6.28 -23.94 -12.76
N GLN A 27 7.23 -24.53 -13.50
CA GLN A 27 8.58 -24.77 -12.99
C GLN A 27 9.36 -23.47 -12.77
N THR A 28 9.11 -22.46 -13.59
CA THR A 28 9.66 -21.11 -13.45
C THR A 28 9.13 -20.44 -12.19
N LEU A 29 7.82 -20.50 -11.93
CA LEU A 29 7.24 -20.00 -10.67
C LEU A 29 7.88 -20.67 -9.45
N ARG A 30 8.02 -22.00 -9.46
CA ARG A 30 8.68 -22.74 -8.37
C ARG A 30 10.15 -22.35 -8.22
N LEU A 31 10.84 -22.04 -9.32
CA LEU A 31 12.22 -21.57 -9.28
C LEU A 31 12.31 -20.23 -8.56
N TYR A 32 11.43 -19.27 -8.89
CA TYR A 32 11.42 -17.96 -8.24
C TYR A 32 11.11 -18.06 -6.75
N GLU A 33 10.15 -18.90 -6.35
CA GLU A 33 9.90 -19.17 -4.93
C GLU A 33 11.13 -19.75 -4.22
N ARG A 34 11.80 -20.75 -4.80
CA ARG A 34 13.01 -21.33 -4.19
C ARG A 34 14.15 -20.33 -4.07
N ARG A 35 14.13 -19.28 -4.89
CA ARG A 35 15.10 -18.19 -4.85
C ARG A 35 14.65 -17.01 -3.97
N GLY A 36 13.52 -17.14 -3.28
CA GLY A 36 12.99 -16.09 -2.40
C GLY A 36 12.42 -14.88 -3.13
N LEU A 37 12.23 -14.96 -4.45
CA LEU A 37 11.65 -13.87 -5.24
C LEU A 37 10.13 -13.78 -5.12
N LEU A 38 9.50 -14.78 -4.49
CA LEU A 38 8.05 -14.87 -4.38
C LEU A 38 7.69 -15.76 -3.19
N GLU A 39 6.78 -15.30 -2.36
CA GLU A 39 6.32 -16.02 -1.16
C GLU A 39 4.80 -16.07 -1.14
N PRO A 40 4.18 -16.98 -1.92
CA PRO A 40 2.73 -17.07 -1.96
C PRO A 40 2.16 -17.65 -0.66
N ASN A 41 0.97 -17.21 -0.30
CA ASN A 41 0.23 -17.75 0.84
C ASN A 41 0.04 -19.27 0.70
N ARG A 42 -0.04 -19.97 1.83
CA ARG A 42 -0.37 -21.40 1.86
C ARG A 42 -1.65 -21.64 2.63
N THR A 43 -2.47 -22.56 2.15
CA THR A 43 -3.62 -23.07 2.91
C THR A 43 -3.16 -23.93 4.09
N GLU A 44 -4.05 -24.23 5.03
CA GLU A 44 -3.79 -25.18 6.13
C GLU A 44 -3.31 -26.55 5.62
N ARG A 45 -3.80 -26.97 4.45
CA ARG A 45 -3.37 -28.21 3.78
C ARG A 45 -2.05 -28.07 3.00
N GLY A 46 -1.34 -26.95 3.16
CA GLY A 46 -0.04 -26.69 2.53
C GLY A 46 -0.08 -26.33 1.04
N THR A 47 -1.26 -26.08 0.48
CA THR A 47 -1.39 -25.75 -0.95
C THR A 47 -1.11 -24.27 -1.19
N ARG A 48 -0.27 -23.96 -2.18
CA ARG A 48 0.06 -22.58 -2.58
C ARG A 48 -1.15 -21.86 -3.13
N ARG A 49 -1.29 -20.59 -2.74
CA ARG A 49 -2.30 -19.65 -3.20
C ARG A 49 -1.63 -18.32 -3.51
N TYR A 50 -1.55 -18.01 -4.80
CA TYR A 50 -1.02 -16.75 -5.30
C TYR A 50 -2.09 -15.68 -5.23
N SER A 51 -1.68 -14.51 -4.79
CA SER A 51 -2.47 -13.30 -4.69
C SER A 51 -2.32 -12.44 -5.96
N GLU A 52 -3.12 -11.38 -6.09
CA GLU A 52 -2.92 -10.42 -7.19
C GLU A 52 -1.55 -9.73 -7.11
N GLN A 53 -1.07 -9.43 -5.89
CA GLN A 53 0.28 -8.89 -5.68
C GLN A 53 1.36 -9.86 -6.15
N ASP A 54 1.18 -11.16 -5.92
CA ASP A 54 2.11 -12.18 -6.43
C ASP A 54 2.15 -12.20 -7.96
N LEU A 55 0.98 -12.09 -8.62
CA LEU A 55 0.92 -12.03 -10.07
C LEU A 55 1.57 -10.76 -10.62
N ALA A 56 1.36 -9.61 -9.98
CA ALA A 56 2.02 -8.36 -10.34
C ALA A 56 3.55 -8.48 -10.19
N ARG A 57 4.03 -9.07 -9.07
CA ARG A 57 5.45 -9.33 -8.85
C ARG A 57 6.03 -10.27 -9.92
N LEU A 58 5.31 -11.32 -10.30
CA LEU A 58 5.72 -12.24 -11.37
C LEU A 58 5.86 -11.53 -12.73
N ARG A 59 4.89 -10.67 -13.10
CA ARG A 59 4.98 -9.85 -14.31
C ARG A 59 6.22 -8.94 -14.26
N ARG A 60 6.46 -8.29 -13.12
CA ARG A 60 7.63 -7.43 -12.93
C ARG A 60 8.96 -8.18 -13.07
N ILE A 61 9.05 -9.40 -12.52
CA ILE A 61 10.21 -10.29 -12.72
C ILE A 61 10.43 -10.56 -14.21
N GLY A 62 9.35 -10.85 -14.96
CA GLY A 62 9.42 -11.07 -16.41
C GLY A 62 9.95 -9.86 -17.19
N GLU A 63 9.48 -8.65 -16.85
CA GLU A 63 9.96 -7.41 -17.45
C GLU A 63 11.45 -7.18 -17.19
N LEU A 64 11.90 -7.36 -15.95
CA LEU A 64 13.30 -7.15 -15.58
C LEU A 64 14.24 -8.20 -16.20
N LEU A 65 13.78 -9.44 -16.36
CA LEU A 65 14.48 -10.45 -17.16
C LEU A 65 14.58 -10.03 -18.63
N GLY A 66 13.50 -9.52 -19.22
CA GLY A 66 13.49 -8.98 -20.57
C GLY A 66 14.43 -7.80 -20.76
N ALA A 67 14.67 -7.03 -19.70
CA ALA A 67 15.66 -5.95 -19.65
C ALA A 67 17.11 -6.43 -19.44
N GLY A 68 17.35 -7.75 -19.32
CA GLY A 68 18.68 -8.34 -19.24
C GLY A 68 19.24 -8.48 -17.82
N LEU A 69 18.43 -8.27 -16.77
CA LEU A 69 18.88 -8.49 -15.40
C LEU A 69 18.91 -9.98 -15.06
N ASN A 70 19.88 -10.41 -14.27
CA ASN A 70 19.88 -11.73 -13.65
C ASN A 70 19.00 -11.75 -12.38
N LEU A 71 18.72 -12.95 -11.85
CA LEU A 71 17.83 -13.10 -10.68
C LEU A 71 18.31 -12.36 -9.43
N ALA A 72 19.62 -12.22 -9.21
CA ALA A 72 20.15 -11.48 -8.06
C ALA A 72 19.92 -9.96 -8.22
N GLY A 73 20.12 -9.44 -9.44
CA GLY A 73 19.78 -8.06 -9.77
C GLY A 73 18.29 -7.79 -9.64
N ILE A 74 17.44 -8.74 -10.07
CA ILE A 74 15.99 -8.65 -9.93
C ILE A 74 15.58 -8.59 -8.47
N ALA A 75 16.10 -9.48 -7.61
CA ALA A 75 15.83 -9.44 -6.18
C ALA A 75 16.13 -8.04 -5.62
N ARG A 76 17.31 -7.50 -5.94
CA ARG A 76 17.73 -6.18 -5.47
C ARG A 76 16.81 -5.06 -5.95
N VAL A 77 16.34 -5.11 -7.20
CA VAL A 77 15.42 -4.10 -7.73
C VAL A 77 14.06 -4.17 -7.02
N LEU A 78 13.51 -5.36 -6.83
CA LEU A 78 12.22 -5.54 -6.15
C LEU A 78 12.26 -5.05 -4.68
N ASP A 79 13.36 -5.32 -3.98
CA ASP A 79 13.57 -4.81 -2.62
C ASP A 79 13.61 -3.27 -2.62
N LEU A 80 14.39 -2.68 -3.54
CA LEU A 80 14.49 -1.22 -3.67
C LEU A 80 13.15 -0.57 -4.04
N GLU A 81 12.35 -1.20 -4.90
CA GLU A 81 11.00 -0.72 -5.24
C GLU A 81 10.08 -0.73 -4.01
N THR A 82 10.16 -1.78 -3.19
CA THR A 82 9.39 -1.92 -1.94
C THR A 82 9.81 -0.85 -0.93
N ASP A 83 11.11 -0.70 -0.69
CA ASP A 83 11.67 0.34 0.19
C ASP A 83 11.27 1.75 -0.28
N ASN A 84 11.34 2.01 -1.58
CA ASN A 84 10.99 3.31 -2.15
C ASN A 84 9.49 3.62 -1.97
N ALA A 85 8.62 2.62 -2.17
CA ALA A 85 7.19 2.77 -1.95
C ALA A 85 6.88 3.10 -0.49
N GLN A 86 7.51 2.40 0.45
CA GLN A 86 7.38 2.68 1.88
C GLN A 86 7.86 4.10 2.23
N LEU A 87 9.07 4.46 1.79
CA LEU A 87 9.63 5.78 2.04
C LEU A 87 8.74 6.91 1.47
N ARG A 88 8.09 6.69 0.32
CA ARG A 88 7.15 7.66 -0.25
C ARG A 88 5.88 7.79 0.59
N ALA A 89 5.33 6.69 1.07
CA ALA A 89 4.17 6.69 1.96
C ALA A 89 4.48 7.44 3.27
N ASP A 90 5.60 7.11 3.90
CA ASP A 90 6.05 7.75 5.14
C ASP A 90 6.28 9.26 4.93
N ASN A 91 6.93 9.66 3.83
CA ASN A 91 7.13 11.07 3.51
C ASN A 91 5.82 11.82 3.27
N SER A 92 4.82 11.18 2.66
CA SER A 92 3.50 11.79 2.48
C SER A 92 2.86 12.04 3.84
N GLN A 93 2.82 11.02 4.70
CA GLN A 93 2.25 11.12 6.04
C GLN A 93 2.93 12.21 6.87
N LEU A 94 4.27 12.25 6.89
CA LEU A 94 5.01 13.28 7.63
C LEU A 94 4.76 14.70 7.10
N ARG A 95 4.48 14.86 5.80
CA ARG A 95 4.14 16.17 5.23
C ARG A 95 2.75 16.61 5.68
N ASP A 96 1.80 15.69 5.70
CA ASP A 96 0.43 15.95 6.15
C ASP A 96 0.40 16.31 7.64
N GLU A 97 1.12 15.56 8.48
CA GLU A 97 1.27 15.85 9.92
C GLU A 97 1.93 17.22 10.17
N LYS A 98 2.97 17.56 9.40
CA LYS A 98 3.65 18.86 9.50
C LYS A 98 2.73 20.01 9.06
N GLU A 99 1.88 19.78 8.07
CA GLU A 99 0.88 20.73 7.60
C GLU A 99 -0.19 20.98 8.66
N GLU A 100 -0.71 19.93 9.27
CA GLU A 100 -1.68 20.02 10.37
C GLU A 100 -1.09 20.73 11.59
N HIS A 101 0.12 20.37 12.02
CA HIS A 101 0.79 21.04 13.13
C HIS A 101 1.05 22.52 12.83
N ARG A 102 1.47 22.84 11.61
CA ARG A 102 1.63 24.23 11.16
C ARG A 102 0.29 24.98 11.17
N TRP A 103 -0.80 24.33 10.77
CA TRP A 103 -2.14 24.91 10.82
C TRP A 103 -2.55 25.21 12.28
N LEU A 104 -2.38 24.25 13.19
CA LEU A 104 -2.69 24.40 14.62
C LEU A 104 -1.88 25.54 15.27
N THR A 105 -0.59 25.64 14.96
CA THR A 105 0.31 26.65 15.55
C THR A 105 0.09 28.05 14.97
N SER A 106 -0.43 28.15 13.75
CA SER A 106 -0.69 29.43 13.06
C SER A 106 -2.14 29.91 13.16
N MET A 107 -3.02 29.16 13.84
CA MET A 107 -4.38 29.61 14.08
C MET A 107 -4.37 30.90 14.92
N PRO A 108 -5.00 31.99 14.45
CA PRO A 108 -5.31 33.09 15.34
C PRO A 108 -6.26 32.54 16.40
N THR A 109 -5.83 32.54 17.66
CA THR A 109 -6.71 32.22 18.80
C THR A 109 -7.90 33.17 18.70
N ARG A 110 -9.05 32.67 18.22
CA ARG A 110 -10.29 33.39 18.38
C ARG A 110 -10.49 33.46 19.88
N SER A 111 -10.22 34.64 20.42
CA SER A 111 -10.52 35.02 21.78
C SER A 111 -11.94 34.57 22.08
N THR A 112 -12.05 33.65 23.03
CA THR A 112 -13.23 33.47 23.86
C THR A 112 -13.45 34.76 24.65
N THR A 113 -13.86 35.84 23.96
CA THR A 113 -14.46 36.98 24.61
C THR A 113 -15.91 36.62 24.86
N SER A 114 -16.15 36.05 26.04
CA SER A 114 -17.40 36.31 26.75
C SER A 114 -17.35 37.77 27.21
N PRO A 115 -18.39 38.60 26.98
CA PRO A 115 -18.65 39.70 27.87
C PRO A 115 -20.06 39.67 28.46
N LYS A 116 -20.06 40.08 29.73
CA LYS A 116 -21.11 40.13 30.73
C LYS A 116 -22.40 40.85 30.31
N GLN A 117 -23.45 40.44 31.01
CA GLN A 117 -24.68 41.16 31.33
C GLN A 117 -24.54 42.69 31.39
N THR A 118 -25.46 43.42 30.75
CA THR A 118 -26.17 44.52 31.42
C THR A 118 -27.51 44.85 30.75
N SER A 119 -28.51 44.98 31.62
CA SER A 119 -29.91 45.39 31.42
C SER A 119 -30.12 46.65 30.58
N SER A 120 -31.20 46.70 29.78
CA SER A 120 -32.12 47.85 29.82
C SER A 120 -33.49 47.52 29.21
N ASN A 121 -34.49 47.52 30.10
CA ASN A 121 -35.87 47.91 29.87
C ASN A 121 -36.07 48.87 28.66
N ASN A 122 -37.07 48.60 27.81
CA ASN A 122 -38.20 49.54 27.70
C ASN A 122 -39.47 48.89 27.11
N ARG A 123 -40.58 49.46 27.55
CA ARG A 123 -41.95 48.95 27.65
C ARG A 123 -42.84 49.49 26.50
N HIS A 124 -44.05 48.93 26.38
CA HIS A 124 -45.27 49.42 25.67
C HIS A 124 -45.37 48.99 24.20
N GLN A 125 -46.47 48.43 23.68
CA GLN A 125 -47.86 48.30 24.16
C GLN A 125 -48.38 46.87 23.91
#